data_AF-A0A0G0GYU4-F1
#
_entry.id   AF-A0A0G0GYU4-F1
#
_cell.length_a   1.000
_cell.length_b   1.000
_cell.length_c   1.000
_cell.angle_alpha   90.00
_cell.angle_beta   90.00
_cell.angle_gamma   90.00
#
_symmetry.space_group_name_H-M   'P 1'
#
loop_
_entity.id
_entity.type
_entity.pdbx_description
1 polymer ?
#
loop_
_entity_poly.entity_id
_entity_poly.type
_entity_poly.pdbx_seq_one_letter_code
_entity_poly.pdbx_strand_id
1 'polypeptide(L)'
;MNMRIIPQIVASASSIGANYCEATEAESKKDFIHKIGIAKKEIKETKHWLRLFATSNPEKGSEIAKIMKETHELLLIFSKIKSSAMAPNLDN
;
A
#
# COMPACT_ATOMS: atom_id res chain seq x y z
N MET A 1 -1.77 -19.11 -14.74
CA MET A 1 -0.95 -18.08 -14.06
C MET A 1 -1.82 -17.08 -13.29
N ASN A 2 -2.77 -16.39 -13.95
CA ASN A 2 -3.63 -15.38 -13.30
C ASN A 2 -4.44 -15.90 -12.09
N MET A 3 -4.91 -17.15 -12.12
CA MET A 3 -5.65 -17.77 -10.98
C MET A 3 -4.87 -17.81 -9.66
N ARG A 4 -3.54 -17.70 -9.71
CA ARG A 4 -2.68 -17.62 -8.51
C ARG A 4 -2.30 -16.19 -8.14
N ILE A 5 -2.31 -15.26 -9.11
CA ILE A 5 -1.90 -13.86 -8.93
C ILE A 5 -3.07 -13.00 -8.46
N ILE A 6 -4.26 -13.15 -9.06
CA ILE A 6 -5.43 -12.32 -8.76
C ILE A 6 -5.80 -12.38 -7.26
N PRO A 7 -5.87 -13.56 -6.61
CA PRO A 7 -6.16 -13.63 -5.18
C PRO A 7 -5.13 -12.88 -4.32
N GLN A 8 -3.85 -12.90 -4.73
CA GLN A 8 -2.77 -12.20 -4.02
C GLN A 8 -2.89 -10.67 -4.17
N ILE A 9 -3.26 -10.18 -5.37
CA ILE A 9 -3.56 -8.76 -5.59
C ILE A 9 -4.74 -8.33 -4.72
N VAL A 10 -5.84 -9.09 -4.72
CA VAL A 10 -7.05 -8.75 -3.97
C VAL A 10 -6.77 -8.74 -2.46
N ALA A 11 -6.05 -9.74 -1.95
CA ALA A 11 -5.70 -9.82 -0.54
C ALA A 11 -4.79 -8.66 -0.11
N SER A 12 -3.68 -8.43 -0.83
CA SER A 12 -2.76 -7.33 -0.49
C SER A 12 -3.41 -5.96 -0.65
N ALA A 13 -4.18 -5.73 -1.71
CA ALA A 13 -4.85 -4.44 -1.93
C ALA A 13 -5.91 -4.13 -0.85
N SER A 14 -6.71 -5.12 -0.45
CA SER A 14 -7.70 -4.95 0.63
C SER A 14 -7.05 -4.76 2.00
N SER A 15 -5.92 -5.43 2.25
CA SER A 15 -5.13 -5.29 3.49
C SER A 15 -4.60 -3.87 3.70
N ILE A 16 -4.31 -3.11 2.62
CA ILE A 16 -3.91 -1.69 2.71
C ILE A 16 -4.98 -0.87 3.46
N GLY A 17 -6.24 -1.01 3.03
CA GLY A 17 -7.37 -0.29 3.61
C GLY A 17 -7.65 -0.73 5.04
N ALA A 18 -7.64 -2.04 5.30
CA ALA A 18 -7.85 -2.59 6.65
C ALA A 18 -6.83 -2.03 7.65
N ASN A 19 -5.53 -2.08 7.31
CA ASN A 19 -4.47 -1.53 8.17
C ASN A 19 -4.56 -0.01 8.33
N TYR A 20 -5.06 0.71 7.32
CA TYR A 20 -5.30 2.14 7.45
C TYR A 20 -6.46 2.46 8.41
N CYS A 21 -7.58 1.72 8.32
CA CYS A 21 -8.69 1.83 9.27
C CYS A 21 -8.22 1.56 10.71
N GLU A 22 -7.46 0.49 10.93
CA GLU A 22 -6.89 0.22 12.25
C GLU A 22 -5.92 1.31 12.72
N ALA A 23 -5.19 1.96 11.79
CA ALA A 23 -4.31 3.08 12.12
C ALA A 23 -5.13 4.29 12.57
N THR A 24 -6.29 4.56 11.97
CA THR A 24 -7.16 5.67 12.39
C THR A 24 -7.72 5.50 13.80
N GLU A 25 -7.76 4.26 14.30
CA GLU A 25 -8.18 3.91 15.68
C GLU A 25 -6.98 3.59 16.58
N ALA A 26 -5.76 4.02 16.22
CA ALA A 26 -4.56 3.69 16.98
C ALA A 26 -4.55 4.34 18.38
N GLU A 27 -4.18 3.55 19.39
CA GLU A 27 -4.14 3.99 20.80
C GLU A 27 -2.88 4.82 21.14
N SER A 28 -1.89 4.86 20.25
CA SER A 28 -0.68 5.64 20.43
C SER A 28 -0.03 6.05 19.11
N LYS A 29 0.83 7.07 19.15
CA LYS A 29 1.66 7.49 18.01
C LYS A 29 2.53 6.34 17.49
N LYS A 30 3.06 5.49 18.37
CA LYS A 30 3.87 4.32 18.00
C LYS A 30 3.04 3.27 17.26
N ASP A 31 1.83 2.99 17.75
CA ASP A 31 0.89 2.06 17.12
C ASP A 31 0.45 2.57 15.73
N PHE A 32 0.09 3.86 15.63
CA PHE A 32 -0.22 4.51 14.36
C PHE A 32 0.92 4.32 13.32
N ILE A 33 2.16 4.64 13.71
CA ILE A 33 3.35 4.49 12.83
C ILE A 33 3.55 3.02 12.41
N HIS A 34 3.28 2.08 13.31
CA HIS A 34 3.39 0.64 13.04
C HIS A 34 2.38 0.20 11.99
N LYS A 35 1.08 0.51 12.19
CA LYS A 35 -0.02 0.13 11.29
C LYS A 35 0.08 0.79 9.91
N ILE A 36 0.43 2.09 9.84
CA ILE A 36 0.80 2.74 8.57
C ILE A 36 2.00 2.02 7.92
N GLY A 37 2.95 1.55 8.73
CA GLY A 37 4.06 0.73 8.27
C GLY A 37 3.63 -0.60 7.63
N ILE A 38 2.61 -1.26 8.16
CA ILE A 38 2.04 -2.49 7.58
C ILE A 38 1.33 -2.16 6.27
N ALA A 39 0.45 -1.15 6.23
CA ALA A 39 -0.22 -0.72 5.00
C ALA A 39 0.79 -0.40 3.87
N LYS A 40 1.94 0.19 4.19
CA LYS A 40 3.03 0.40 3.22
C LYS A 40 3.65 -0.89 2.69
N LYS A 41 3.75 -1.95 3.49
CA LYS A 41 4.24 -3.26 3.04
C LYS A 41 3.23 -3.85 2.05
N GLU A 42 1.94 -3.78 2.36
CA GLU A 42 0.85 -4.25 1.51
C GLU A 42 0.78 -3.52 0.17
N ILE A 43 1.01 -2.19 0.16
CA ILE A 43 1.13 -1.41 -1.09
C ILE A 43 2.27 -1.94 -1.96
N LYS A 44 3.43 -2.25 -1.35
CA LYS A 44 4.60 -2.78 -2.10
C LYS A 44 4.33 -4.17 -2.64
N GLU A 45 3.67 -5.02 -1.85
CA GLU A 45 3.27 -6.35 -2.27
C GLU A 45 2.25 -6.30 -3.42
N THR A 46 1.23 -5.45 -3.31
CA THR A 46 0.28 -5.18 -4.39
C THR A 46 1.01 -4.77 -5.68
N LYS A 47 2.00 -3.88 -5.57
CA LYS A 47 2.83 -3.45 -6.72
C LYS A 47 3.63 -4.60 -7.34
N HIS A 48 4.14 -5.53 -6.52
CA HIS A 48 4.83 -6.72 -7.00
C HIS A 48 3.89 -7.62 -7.81
N TRP A 49 2.71 -7.91 -7.27
CA TRP A 49 1.72 -8.76 -7.94
C TRP A 49 1.17 -8.12 -9.21
N LEU A 50 0.92 -6.80 -9.23
CA LEU A 50 0.54 -6.06 -10.43
C LEU A 50 1.60 -6.13 -11.53
N ARG A 51 2.89 -6.09 -11.17
CA ARG A 51 3.98 -6.26 -12.14
C ARG A 51 3.98 -7.65 -12.76
N LEU A 52 3.77 -8.70 -11.96
CA LEU A 52 3.64 -10.06 -12.48
C LEU A 52 2.41 -10.22 -13.36
N PHE A 53 1.29 -9.62 -12.96
CA PHE A 53 0.06 -9.59 -13.74
C PHE A 53 0.25 -8.89 -15.08
N ALA A 54 0.94 -7.75 -15.13
CA ALA A 54 1.28 -7.04 -16.37
C ALA A 54 2.09 -7.89 -17.34
N THR A 55 3.11 -8.60 -16.83
CA THR A 55 3.93 -9.49 -17.65
C THR A 55 3.11 -10.63 -18.26
N SER A 56 2.12 -11.15 -17.54
CA SER A 56 1.24 -12.22 -18.02
C SER A 56 0.09 -11.76 -18.92
N ASN A 57 -0.22 -10.46 -18.94
CA ASN A 57 -1.38 -9.89 -19.64
C ASN A 57 -0.95 -8.59 -20.36
N PRO A 58 -0.03 -8.67 -21.35
CA PRO A 58 0.50 -7.49 -22.04
C PRO A 58 -0.58 -6.67 -22.75
N GLU A 59 -1.67 -7.30 -23.18
CA GLU A 59 -2.83 -6.65 -23.79
C GLU A 59 -3.56 -5.68 -22.83
N LYS A 60 -3.34 -5.82 -21.52
CA LYS A 60 -3.89 -4.96 -20.46
C LYS A 60 -2.90 -3.90 -19.97
N GLY A 61 -1.78 -3.71 -20.66
CA GLY A 61 -0.68 -2.88 -20.19
C GLY A 61 -1.06 -1.45 -19.81
N SER A 62 -1.95 -0.79 -20.56
CA SER A 62 -2.41 0.58 -20.28
C SER A 62 -3.26 0.65 -19.00
N GLU A 63 -4.19 -0.28 -18.82
CA GLU A 63 -5.04 -0.39 -17.63
C GLU A 63 -4.18 -0.65 -16.38
N ILE A 64 -3.25 -1.61 -16.48
CA ILE A 64 -2.39 -1.98 -15.37
C ILE A 64 -1.40 -0.86 -15.05
N ALA A 65 -0.88 -0.14 -16.05
CA ALA A 65 -0.01 1.02 -15.82
C ALA A 65 -0.73 2.13 -15.02
N LYS A 66 -2.02 2.36 -15.29
CA LYS A 66 -2.83 3.30 -14.50
C LYS A 66 -2.94 2.85 -13.04
N ILE A 67 -3.26 1.59 -12.79
CA ILE A 67 -3.37 1.03 -11.42
C ILE A 67 -2.00 1.06 -10.71
N MET A 68 -0.91 0.74 -11.42
CA MET A 68 0.45 0.80 -10.87
C MET A 68 0.85 2.25 -10.50
N LYS A 69 0.40 3.24 -11.27
CA LYS A 69 0.57 4.66 -10.94
C LYS A 69 -0.17 5.01 -9.66
N GLU A 70 -1.45 4.67 -9.55
CA GLU A 70 -2.26 4.91 -8.35
C GLU A 70 -1.66 4.21 -7.10
N THR A 71 -1.21 2.97 -7.26
CA THR A 71 -0.52 2.22 -6.20
C THR A 71 0.78 2.91 -5.76
N HIS A 72 1.50 3.53 -6.70
CA HIS A 72 2.69 4.31 -6.38
C HIS A 72 2.36 5.62 -5.66
N GLU A 73 1.31 6.32 -6.08
CA GLU A 73 0.81 7.52 -5.41
C GLU A 73 0.42 7.22 -3.96
N LEU A 74 -0.30 6.11 -3.71
CA LEU A 74 -0.58 5.62 -2.36
C LEU A 74 0.70 5.36 -1.55
N LEU A 75 1.72 4.75 -2.15
CA LEU A 75 3.00 4.54 -1.47
C LEU A 75 3.65 5.85 -1.03
N LEU A 76 3.57 6.89 -1.86
CA LEU A 76 4.12 8.22 -1.54
C LEU A 76 3.32 8.89 -0.42
N ILE A 77 1.99 8.85 -0.50
CA ILE A 77 1.08 9.37 0.53
C ILE A 77 1.36 8.72 1.88
N PHE A 78 1.37 7.39 1.95
CA PHE A 78 1.62 6.67 3.20
C PHE A 78 3.06 6.86 3.70
N SER A 79 4.02 7.07 2.79
CA SER A 79 5.39 7.42 3.17
C SER A 79 5.45 8.79 3.83
N LYS A 80 4.71 9.78 3.30
CA LYS A 80 4.62 11.11 3.89
C LYS A 80 3.88 11.09 5.23
N ILE A 81 2.77 10.37 5.34
CA ILE A 81 2.05 10.19 6.60
C ILE A 81 2.98 9.62 7.68
N LYS A 82 3.70 8.54 7.35
CA LYS A 82 4.63 7.91 8.30
C LYS A 82 5.76 8.85 8.71
N SER A 83 6.38 9.56 7.77
CA SER A 83 7.50 10.46 8.10
C SER A 83 7.04 11.66 8.91
N SER A 84 5.89 12.26 8.59
CA SER A 84 5.29 13.31 9.39
C SER A 84 4.96 12.83 10.80
N ALA A 85 4.41 11.62 10.94
CA ALA A 85 4.14 11.04 12.25
C ALA A 85 5.42 10.68 13.03
N MET A 86 6.57 10.49 12.39
CA MET A 86 7.84 10.25 13.09
C MET A 86 8.55 11.54 13.51
N ALA A 87 8.14 12.70 13.00
CA ALA A 87 8.76 13.95 13.36
C ALA A 87 8.62 14.21 14.88
N PRO A 88 9.69 14.68 15.55
CA PRO A 88 9.58 15.23 16.89
C PRO A 88 8.62 16.42 16.87
N ASN A 89 7.80 16.57 17.91
CA ASN A 89 7.08 17.83 18.10
C ASN A 89 8.14 18.90 18.39
N LEU A 90 8.20 19.94 17.56
CA LEU A 90 9.14 21.06 17.72
C LEU A 90 8.68 22.07 18.78
N ASP A 91 7.62 21.75 19.52
CA ASP A 91 6.93 22.67 20.45
C ASP A 91 7.12 22.28 21.94
N ASN A 92 8.33 21.85 22.34
CA ASN A 92 8.75 21.73 23.75
C ASN A 92 10.08 22.43 23.97
#